data_AF-A0A959BUC7-F1
#
_entry.id   AF-A0A959BUC7-F1
#
_cell.length_a   1.000
_cell.length_b   1.000
_cell.length_c   1.000
_cell.angle_alpha   90.00
_cell.angle_beta   90.00
_cell.angle_gamma   90.00
#
_symmetry.space_group_name_H-M   'P 1'
#
loop_
_entity.id
_entity.type
_entity.pdbx_description
1 polymer ?
#
loop_
_entity_poly.entity_id
_entity_poly.type
_entity_poly.pdbx_seq_one_letter_code
_entity_poly.pdbx_strand_id
1 'polypeptide(L)'
;MDNLSLIKGLREHDRTTIEYLFEQFFPLIENMVRANGKGSRQEAEDLFMNALEVLYLKVQDEDFKLTCAFSTLLFEICKRQWLKTLKYKKRFVRVTIDSQSELIEEHDLALVLEQSERYQLYREKFKALSEGCREVLSLFLEGVSMKEIAERLGFASEQYARKRKFKCKEKLMELVRKDTRYIELITNDKGRKD
;
A
#
# COMPACT_ATOMS: atom_id res chain seq x y z
N MET A 1 1.48 1.88 18.86
CA MET A 1 1.41 0.50 19.39
C MET A 1 2.27 -0.40 18.53
N ASP A 2 2.95 -1.40 19.10
CA ASP A 2 3.65 -2.43 18.33
C ASP A 2 2.68 -3.48 17.77
N ASN A 3 3.16 -4.35 16.87
CA ASN A 3 2.33 -5.36 16.21
C ASN A 3 1.68 -6.38 17.18
N LEU A 4 2.37 -6.78 18.26
CA LEU A 4 1.83 -7.75 19.22
C LEU A 4 0.72 -7.11 20.03
N SER A 5 0.92 -5.86 20.46
CA SER A 5 -0.11 -5.06 21.14
C SER A 5 -1.35 -4.88 20.26
N LEU A 6 -1.17 -4.60 18.96
CA LEU A 6 -2.29 -4.49 18.00
C LEU A 6 -3.05 -5.80 17.83
N ILE A 7 -2.34 -6.94 17.71
CA ILE A 7 -2.98 -8.26 17.60
C ILE A 7 -3.75 -8.59 18.88
N LYS A 8 -3.14 -8.36 20.05
CA LYS A 8 -3.77 -8.62 21.34
C LYS A 8 -5.03 -7.76 21.52
N GLY A 9 -4.91 -6.46 21.29
CA GLY A 9 -6.04 -5.55 21.40
C GLY A 9 -7.16 -5.90 20.42
N LEU A 10 -6.83 -6.31 19.20
CA LEU A 10 -7.83 -6.81 18.26
C LEU A 10 -8.52 -8.08 18.77
N ARG A 11 -7.76 -9.06 19.30
CA ARG A 11 -8.33 -10.31 19.88
C ARG A 11 -9.33 -10.02 20.99
N GLU A 12 -9.05 -9.01 21.80
CA GLU A 12 -9.83 -8.63 22.98
C GLU A 12 -10.97 -7.64 22.66
N HIS A 13 -11.15 -7.25 21.39
CA HIS A 13 -12.06 -6.15 20.99
C HIS A 13 -11.78 -4.85 21.76
N ASP A 14 -10.50 -4.57 22.03
CA ASP A 14 -10.09 -3.39 22.76
C ASP A 14 -10.41 -2.12 21.96
N ARG A 15 -11.24 -1.27 22.56
CA ARG A 15 -11.70 -0.03 21.94
C ARG A 15 -10.54 0.91 21.61
N THR A 16 -9.56 1.05 22.51
CA THR A 16 -8.42 1.94 22.31
C THR A 16 -7.55 1.50 21.13
N THR A 17 -7.40 0.19 20.94
CA THR A 17 -6.72 -0.38 19.77
C THR A 17 -7.48 -0.08 18.48
N ILE A 18 -8.80 -0.22 18.45
CA ILE A 18 -9.61 0.09 17.26
C ILE A 18 -9.54 1.59 16.93
N GLU A 19 -9.67 2.47 17.93
CA GLU A 19 -9.53 3.92 17.76
C GLU A 19 -8.15 4.29 17.21
N TYR A 20 -7.09 3.73 17.80
CA TYR A 20 -5.72 3.92 17.29
C TYR A 20 -5.57 3.44 15.85
N LEU A 21 -6.11 2.26 15.51
CA LEU A 21 -6.05 1.72 14.16
C LEU A 21 -6.75 2.64 13.16
N PHE A 22 -7.92 3.15 13.53
CA PHE A 22 -8.67 4.08 12.71
C PHE A 22 -7.86 5.37 12.50
N GLU A 23 -7.42 6.05 13.56
CA GLU A 23 -6.66 7.30 13.45
C GLU A 23 -5.38 7.18 12.61
N GLN A 24 -4.65 6.07 12.78
CA GLN A 24 -3.32 5.91 12.16
C GLN A 24 -3.36 5.31 10.75
N PHE A 25 -4.34 4.45 10.45
CA PHE A 25 -4.36 3.69 9.18
C PHE A 25 -5.55 4.01 8.29
N PHE A 26 -6.65 4.56 8.81
CA PHE A 26 -7.80 4.90 7.98
C PHE A 26 -7.48 5.90 6.86
N PRO A 27 -6.70 7.00 7.08
CA PRO A 27 -6.46 7.97 6.01
C PRO A 27 -5.73 7.35 4.80
N LEU A 28 -4.90 6.34 5.04
CA LEU A 28 -4.24 5.56 3.99
C LEU A 28 -5.25 4.78 3.13
N ILE A 29 -6.25 4.16 3.77
CA ILE A 29 -7.30 3.40 3.08
C ILE A 29 -8.26 4.33 2.36
N GLU A 30 -8.61 5.47 2.96
CA GLU A 30 -9.45 6.48 2.32
C GLU A 30 -8.82 6.99 1.03
N ASN A 31 -7.53 7.33 1.05
CA ASN A 31 -6.81 7.76 -0.16
C ASN A 31 -6.82 6.67 -1.22
N MET A 32 -6.54 5.41 -0.84
CA MET A 32 -6.60 4.26 -1.75
C MET A 32 -7.96 4.11 -2.43
N VAL A 33 -9.05 4.29 -1.69
CA VAL A 33 -10.42 4.18 -2.19
C VAL A 33 -10.76 5.35 -3.13
N ARG A 34 -10.34 6.57 -2.78
CA ARG A 34 -10.55 7.77 -3.61
C ARG A 34 -9.76 7.71 -4.92
N ALA A 35 -8.48 7.31 -4.85
CA ALA A 35 -7.61 7.18 -6.01
C ALA A 35 -8.08 6.06 -6.95
N ASN A 36 -8.48 4.92 -6.40
CA ASN A 36 -8.90 3.76 -7.19
C ASN A 36 -10.42 3.77 -7.42
N GLY A 37 -10.88 4.47 -8.45
CA GLY A 37 -12.29 4.41 -8.89
C GLY A 37 -13.22 5.43 -8.23
N LYS A 38 -12.68 6.47 -7.60
CA LYS A 38 -13.44 7.61 -7.03
C LYS A 38 -14.46 7.19 -5.97
N GLY A 39 -14.09 6.24 -5.11
CA GLY A 39 -14.94 5.84 -3.98
C GLY A 39 -15.13 6.98 -2.96
N SER A 40 -16.21 6.90 -2.22
CA SER A 40 -16.55 7.85 -1.14
C SER A 40 -15.81 7.52 0.16
N ARG A 41 -15.77 8.48 1.08
CA ARG A 41 -15.25 8.25 2.44
C ARG A 41 -16.02 7.15 3.17
N GLN A 42 -17.35 7.12 3.03
CA GLN A 42 -18.18 6.09 3.66
C GLN A 42 -17.78 4.69 3.19
N GLU A 43 -17.56 4.51 1.89
CA GLU A 43 -17.11 3.23 1.35
C GLU A 43 -15.72 2.84 1.87
N ALA A 44 -14.85 3.81 2.13
CA ALA A 44 -13.57 3.55 2.77
C ALA A 44 -13.73 3.15 4.25
N GLU A 45 -14.64 3.78 4.99
CA GLU A 45 -14.91 3.46 6.39
C GLU A 45 -15.47 2.03 6.50
N ASP A 46 -16.47 1.71 5.67
CA ASP A 46 -17.05 0.37 5.60
C ASP A 46 -15.99 -0.67 5.22
N LEU A 47 -15.14 -0.37 4.22
CA LEU A 47 -14.03 -1.23 3.81
C LEU A 47 -13.04 -1.47 4.96
N PHE A 48 -12.69 -0.42 5.69
CA PHE A 48 -11.75 -0.49 6.80
C PHE A 48 -12.30 -1.36 7.94
N MET A 49 -13.56 -1.14 8.33
CA MET A 49 -14.20 -1.92 9.38
C MET A 49 -14.36 -3.39 8.98
N ASN A 50 -14.76 -3.68 7.73
CA ASN A 50 -14.82 -5.04 7.21
C ASN A 50 -13.44 -5.73 7.21
N ALA A 51 -12.36 -4.98 6.93
CA ALA A 51 -11.02 -5.53 6.99
C ALA A 51 -10.58 -5.82 8.43
N LEU A 52 -10.93 -4.97 9.39
CA LEU A 52 -10.71 -5.22 10.81
C LEU A 52 -11.48 -6.44 11.32
N GLU A 53 -12.73 -6.63 10.89
CA GLU A 53 -13.51 -7.82 11.22
C GLU A 53 -12.86 -9.10 10.68
N VAL A 54 -12.42 -9.08 9.42
CA VAL A 54 -11.69 -10.22 8.83
C VAL A 54 -10.39 -10.50 9.58
N LEU A 55 -9.67 -9.46 9.99
CA LEU A 55 -8.47 -9.61 10.81
C LEU A 55 -8.78 -10.16 12.19
N TYR A 56 -9.83 -9.66 12.83
CA TYR A 56 -10.30 -10.14 14.12
C TYR A 56 -10.50 -11.66 14.07
N LEU A 57 -11.28 -12.15 13.10
CA LEU A 57 -11.51 -13.59 12.92
C LEU A 57 -10.22 -14.38 12.67
N LYS A 58 -9.29 -13.82 11.89
CA LYS A 58 -8.00 -14.46 11.61
C LYS A 58 -7.10 -14.54 12.83
N VAL A 59 -7.05 -13.50 13.65
CA VAL A 59 -6.17 -13.48 14.83
C VAL A 59 -6.68 -14.38 15.94
N GLN A 60 -7.97 -14.75 15.96
CA GLN A 60 -8.50 -15.74 16.92
C GLN A 60 -7.93 -17.15 16.71
N ASP A 61 -7.43 -17.46 15.52
CA ASP A 61 -6.73 -18.71 15.26
C ASP A 61 -5.43 -18.76 16.08
N GLU A 62 -5.27 -19.80 16.91
CA GLU A 62 -4.10 -20.00 17.76
C GLU A 62 -2.83 -20.20 16.94
N ASP A 63 -2.95 -20.74 15.72
CA ASP A 63 -1.84 -20.95 14.78
C ASP A 63 -1.51 -19.69 13.97
N PHE A 64 -2.26 -18.59 14.14
CA PHE A 64 -2.01 -17.34 13.44
C PHE A 64 -0.62 -16.79 13.79
N LYS A 65 0.21 -16.66 12.76
CA LYS A 65 1.53 -16.01 12.84
C LYS A 65 1.58 -14.82 11.90
N LEU A 66 1.80 -13.65 12.47
CA LEU A 66 2.05 -12.45 11.69
C LEU A 66 3.46 -12.51 11.09
N THR A 67 3.55 -12.60 9.76
CA THR A 67 4.83 -12.72 9.02
C THR A 67 5.33 -11.41 8.42
N CYS A 68 4.53 -10.34 8.48
CA CYS A 68 4.85 -9.00 7.98
C CYS A 68 4.43 -7.94 9.01
N ALA A 69 4.57 -6.65 8.70
CA ALA A 69 4.02 -5.61 9.58
C ALA A 69 2.48 -5.68 9.59
N PHE A 70 1.85 -5.41 10.74
CA PHE A 70 0.39 -5.43 10.86
C PHE A 70 -0.27 -4.49 9.84
N SER A 71 0.30 -3.30 9.67
CA SER A 71 -0.14 -2.30 8.70
C SER A 71 -0.13 -2.82 7.25
N THR A 72 0.87 -3.63 6.89
CA THR A 72 0.95 -4.28 5.57
C THR A 72 -0.18 -5.28 5.39
N LEU A 73 -0.44 -6.10 6.39
CA LEU A 73 -1.51 -7.09 6.34
C LEU A 73 -2.89 -6.41 6.23
N LEU A 74 -3.16 -5.40 7.07
CA LEU A 74 -4.39 -4.62 7.05
C LEU A 74 -4.61 -3.95 5.68
N PHE A 75 -3.59 -3.25 5.17
CA PHE A 75 -3.66 -2.61 3.87
C PHE A 75 -3.97 -3.60 2.75
N GLU A 76 -3.28 -4.74 2.72
CA GLU A 76 -3.47 -5.77 1.69
C GLU A 76 -4.89 -6.38 1.74
N ILE A 77 -5.49 -6.52 2.93
CA ILE A 77 -6.87 -6.97 3.08
C ILE A 77 -7.84 -5.92 2.51
N CYS A 78 -7.72 -4.66 2.92
CA CYS A 78 -8.55 -3.56 2.39
C CYS A 78 -8.45 -3.47 0.86
N LYS A 79 -7.23 -3.46 0.34
CA LYS A 79 -6.90 -3.38 -1.09
C LYS A 79 -7.57 -4.51 -1.89
N ARG A 80 -7.41 -5.76 -1.45
CA ARG A 80 -8.05 -6.92 -2.10
C ARG A 80 -9.57 -6.83 -2.10
N GLN A 81 -10.17 -6.40 -1.00
CA GLN A 81 -11.61 -6.21 -0.91
C GLN A 81 -12.08 -5.08 -1.85
N TRP A 82 -11.37 -3.96 -1.89
CA TRP A 82 -11.70 -2.84 -2.78
C TRP A 82 -11.61 -3.22 -4.26
N LEU A 83 -10.56 -3.94 -4.68
CA LEU A 83 -10.48 -4.44 -6.06
C LEU A 83 -11.63 -5.37 -6.42
N LYS A 84 -12.06 -6.23 -5.48
CA LYS A 84 -13.25 -7.06 -5.71
C LYS A 84 -14.46 -6.16 -5.92
N THR A 85 -14.69 -5.16 -5.08
CA THR A 85 -15.76 -4.17 -5.23
C THR A 85 -15.71 -3.48 -6.59
N LEU A 86 -14.54 -3.01 -7.03
CA LEU A 86 -14.36 -2.40 -8.35
C LEU A 86 -14.66 -3.37 -9.50
N LYS A 87 -14.25 -4.64 -9.39
CA LYS A 87 -14.60 -5.68 -10.38
C LYS A 87 -16.10 -5.93 -10.44
N TYR A 88 -16.77 -6.00 -9.28
CA TYR A 88 -18.23 -6.12 -9.23
C TYR A 88 -18.92 -4.91 -9.85
N LYS A 89 -18.54 -3.69 -9.47
CA LYS A 89 -19.06 -2.44 -10.07
C LYS A 89 -18.83 -2.41 -11.58
N LYS A 90 -17.64 -2.76 -12.05
CA LYS A 90 -17.35 -2.90 -13.49
C LYS A 90 -18.22 -3.96 -14.15
N ARG A 91 -18.55 -5.07 -13.49
CA ARG A 91 -19.45 -6.10 -14.01
C ARG A 91 -20.90 -5.61 -14.14
N PHE A 92 -21.37 -4.80 -13.19
CA PHE A 92 -22.67 -4.13 -13.28
C PHE A 92 -22.69 -3.05 -14.37
N VAL A 93 -21.58 -2.33 -14.59
CA VAL A 93 -21.42 -1.36 -15.69
C VAL A 93 -21.19 -2.06 -17.05
N ARG A 94 -20.61 -3.27 -17.08
CA ARG A 94 -20.33 -4.05 -18.31
C ARG A 94 -21.57 -4.63 -19.01
N VAL A 95 -22.78 -4.45 -18.46
CA VAL A 95 -24.01 -4.59 -19.26
C VAL A 95 -24.07 -3.50 -20.35
N THR A 96 -23.21 -2.48 -20.27
CA THR A 96 -23.15 -1.34 -21.19
C THR A 96 -21.70 -0.91 -21.53
N ILE A 97 -20.81 -1.84 -21.91
CA ILE A 97 -19.55 -1.65 -22.69
C ILE A 97 -18.34 -2.39 -22.06
N ASP A 98 -17.65 -3.13 -22.93
CA ASP A 98 -16.46 -3.94 -22.67
C ASP A 98 -15.18 -3.08 -22.58
N SER A 99 -14.35 -3.35 -21.58
CA SER A 99 -12.90 -3.06 -21.65
C SER A 99 -12.14 -3.78 -20.53
N GLN A 100 -11.08 -4.45 -20.96
CA GLN A 100 -10.14 -5.28 -20.19
C GLN A 100 -9.38 -4.45 -19.14
N SER A 101 -9.06 -5.05 -17.98
CA SER A 101 -8.21 -4.39 -16.99
C SER A 101 -7.50 -5.42 -16.10
N GLU A 102 -6.20 -5.62 -16.35
CA GLU A 102 -5.28 -6.44 -15.57
C GLU A 102 -4.42 -5.57 -14.63
N LEU A 103 -4.63 -5.77 -13.32
CA LEU A 103 -3.66 -6.03 -12.24
C LEU A 103 -2.44 -5.09 -11.95
N ILE A 104 -2.40 -4.68 -10.64
CA ILE A 104 -1.27 -4.26 -9.75
C ILE A 104 -0.92 -2.76 -9.79
N GLU A 105 -1.16 -1.88 -8.80
CA GLU A 105 -1.47 -1.90 -7.35
C GLU A 105 -0.26 -1.88 -6.36
N GLU A 106 0.22 -0.67 -6.03
CA GLU A 106 1.00 -0.30 -4.82
C GLU A 106 1.11 1.25 -4.76
N HIS A 107 0.04 1.96 -4.43
CA HIS A 107 0.07 3.44 -4.52
C HIS A 107 -0.76 4.23 -3.51
N ASP A 108 -0.69 3.94 -2.20
CA ASP A 108 -1.18 4.99 -1.29
C ASP A 108 -0.47 5.13 0.05
N LEU A 109 0.63 4.39 0.22
CA LEU A 109 1.50 4.57 1.38
C LEU A 109 1.96 6.04 1.52
N ALA A 110 1.94 6.85 0.46
CA ALA A 110 2.58 8.17 0.37
C ALA A 110 2.01 9.30 1.25
N LEU A 111 0.71 9.32 1.58
CA LEU A 111 0.09 10.49 2.25
C LEU A 111 0.14 10.42 3.80
N VAL A 112 -0.11 9.24 4.40
CA VAL A 112 0.11 9.04 5.85
C VAL A 112 1.60 8.94 6.18
N LEU A 113 2.39 8.43 5.24
CA LEU A 113 3.83 8.42 5.36
C LEU A 113 4.45 9.81 5.27
N GLU A 114 3.78 10.83 4.72
CA GLU A 114 4.42 12.10 4.36
C GLU A 114 5.16 12.77 5.54
N GLN A 115 4.73 12.48 6.77
CA GLN A 115 5.31 12.98 8.01
C GLN A 115 6.27 12.00 8.72
N SER A 116 6.38 10.76 8.27
CA SER A 116 7.26 9.75 8.88
C SER A 116 8.70 9.86 8.36
N GLU A 117 9.69 9.64 9.23
CA GLU A 117 11.12 9.58 8.88
C GLU A 117 11.41 8.57 7.76
N ARG A 118 10.65 7.47 7.71
CA ARG A 118 10.71 6.44 6.65
C ARG A 118 10.42 7.02 5.26
N TYR A 119 9.49 7.95 5.17
CA TYR A 119 9.10 8.59 3.92
C TYR A 119 10.03 9.69 3.49
N GLN A 120 10.53 10.47 4.45
CA GLN A 120 11.56 11.46 4.16
C GLN A 120 12.77 10.77 3.55
N LEU A 121 13.20 9.65 4.15
CA LEU A 121 14.24 8.79 3.61
C LEU A 121 13.87 8.27 2.21
N TYR A 122 12.66 7.74 2.02
CA TYR A 122 12.19 7.28 0.72
C TYR A 122 12.25 8.39 -0.34
N ARG A 123 11.74 9.60 -0.06
CA ARG A 123 11.75 10.75 -0.98
C ARG A 123 13.16 11.18 -1.31
N GLU A 124 14.05 11.22 -0.32
CA GLU A 124 15.45 11.54 -0.53
C GLU A 124 16.10 10.52 -1.48
N LYS A 125 15.91 9.22 -1.24
CA LYS A 125 16.48 8.18 -2.11
C LYS A 125 15.81 8.10 -3.47
N PHE A 126 14.53 8.43 -3.56
CA PHE A 126 13.81 8.56 -4.83
C PHE A 126 14.41 9.67 -5.69
N LYS A 127 14.72 10.84 -5.10
CA LYS A 127 15.41 11.94 -5.78
C LYS A 127 16.81 11.54 -6.25
N ALA A 128 17.50 10.66 -5.51
CA ALA A 128 18.84 10.17 -5.87
C ALA A 128 18.87 9.15 -7.03
N LEU A 129 17.72 8.65 -7.50
CA LEU A 129 17.66 7.80 -8.69
C LEU A 129 18.03 8.59 -9.96
N SER A 130 18.42 7.89 -11.02
CA SER A 130 18.56 8.50 -12.35
C SER A 130 17.21 9.03 -12.85
N GLU A 131 17.25 10.09 -13.66
CA GLU A 131 16.06 10.74 -14.22
C GLU A 131 15.09 9.76 -14.87
N GLY A 132 15.58 8.92 -15.79
CA GLY A 132 14.75 7.91 -16.43
C GLY A 132 14.22 6.83 -15.47
N CYS A 133 14.81 6.61 -14.29
CA CYS A 133 14.19 5.78 -13.25
C CYS A 133 13.13 6.53 -12.45
N ARG A 134 13.36 7.82 -12.15
CA ARG A 134 12.37 8.66 -11.50
C ARG A 134 11.14 8.81 -12.38
N GLU A 135 11.27 9.11 -13.66
CA GLU A 135 10.12 9.25 -14.57
C GLU A 135 9.29 7.97 -14.68
N VAL A 136 9.95 6.82 -14.88
CA VAL A 136 9.26 5.51 -14.95
C VAL A 136 8.50 5.24 -13.66
N LEU A 137 9.13 5.50 -12.51
CA LEU A 137 8.48 5.27 -11.22
C LEU A 137 7.39 6.31 -10.98
N SER A 138 7.60 7.61 -11.24
CA SER A 138 6.59 8.66 -11.07
C SER A 138 5.34 8.41 -11.90
N LEU A 139 5.47 8.09 -13.19
CA LEU A 139 4.31 7.78 -14.03
C LEU A 139 3.60 6.51 -13.55
N PHE A 140 4.35 5.49 -13.14
CA PHE A 140 3.76 4.29 -12.54
C PHE A 140 3.02 4.63 -11.24
N LEU A 141 3.59 5.51 -10.44
CA LEU A 141 3.06 5.98 -9.19
C LEU A 141 1.76 6.79 -9.43
N GLU A 142 1.69 7.60 -10.48
CA GLU A 142 0.48 8.30 -10.93
C GLU A 142 -0.62 7.38 -11.50
N GLY A 143 -0.39 6.06 -11.55
CA GLY A 143 -1.35 5.08 -12.05
C GLY A 143 -1.38 4.92 -13.57
N VAL A 144 -0.39 5.47 -14.28
CA VAL A 144 -0.28 5.32 -15.74
C VAL A 144 0.05 3.87 -16.08
N SER A 145 -0.65 3.30 -17.07
CA SER A 145 -0.46 1.90 -17.48
C SER A 145 0.94 1.67 -18.05
N MET A 146 1.51 0.47 -17.90
CA MET A 146 2.85 0.16 -18.43
C MET A 146 2.95 0.32 -19.95
N LYS A 147 1.83 0.08 -20.65
CA LYS A 147 1.72 0.32 -22.09
C LYS A 147 1.87 1.80 -22.40
N GLU A 148 1.11 2.64 -21.71
CA GLU A 148 1.15 4.09 -21.91
C GLU A 148 2.48 4.70 -21.44
N ILE A 149 3.10 4.17 -20.37
CA ILE A 149 4.46 4.57 -19.97
C ILE A 149 5.48 4.22 -21.06
N ALA A 150 5.36 3.04 -21.69
CA ALA A 150 6.24 2.68 -22.79
C ALA A 150 6.11 3.67 -23.96
N GLU A 151 4.88 4.05 -24.30
CA GLU A 151 4.60 5.04 -25.34
C GLU A 151 5.15 6.43 -24.98
N ARG A 152 4.86 6.93 -23.76
CA ARG A 152 5.31 8.25 -23.29
C ARG A 152 6.83 8.39 -23.20
N LEU A 153 7.52 7.33 -22.80
CA LEU A 153 8.98 7.33 -22.61
C LEU A 153 9.75 6.75 -23.82
N GLY A 154 9.06 6.44 -24.93
CA GLY A 154 9.68 5.93 -26.14
C GLY A 154 10.34 4.56 -25.98
N PHE A 155 9.82 3.70 -25.10
CA PHE A 155 10.34 2.35 -24.91
C PHE A 155 9.83 1.38 -25.98
N ALA A 156 10.68 0.41 -26.33
CA ALA A 156 10.40 -0.58 -27.37
C ALA A 156 9.17 -1.47 -27.10
N SER A 157 8.77 -1.66 -25.83
CA SER A 157 7.59 -2.45 -25.47
C SER A 157 7.12 -2.20 -24.04
N GLU A 158 5.86 -2.56 -23.77
CA GLU A 158 5.31 -2.64 -22.41
C GLU A 158 6.15 -3.56 -21.50
N GLN A 159 6.62 -4.69 -22.05
CA GLN A 159 7.43 -5.64 -21.29
C GLN A 159 8.79 -5.03 -20.88
N TYR A 160 9.38 -4.21 -21.74
CA TYR A 160 10.56 -3.44 -21.40
C TYR A 160 10.27 -2.41 -20.30
N ALA A 161 9.14 -1.70 -20.38
CA ALA A 161 8.70 -0.77 -19.33
C ALA A 161 8.54 -1.46 -17.97
N ARG A 162 7.89 -2.64 -17.93
CA ARG A 162 7.75 -3.47 -16.71
C ARG A 162 9.11 -3.87 -16.14
N LYS A 163 10.04 -4.33 -16.98
CA LYS A 163 11.39 -4.72 -16.58
C LYS A 163 12.19 -3.52 -16.07
N ARG A 164 12.06 -2.36 -16.73
CA ARG A 164 12.71 -1.10 -16.32
C ARG A 164 12.18 -0.64 -14.96
N LYS A 165 10.86 -0.62 -14.76
CA LYS A 165 10.21 -0.33 -13.48
C LYS A 165 10.75 -1.21 -12.36
N PHE A 166 10.80 -2.53 -12.59
CA PHE A 166 11.31 -3.48 -11.59
C PHE A 166 12.76 -3.14 -11.18
N LYS A 167 13.65 -2.95 -12.15
CA LYS A 167 15.05 -2.57 -11.88
C LYS A 167 15.18 -1.24 -11.13
N CYS A 168 14.37 -0.24 -11.50
CA CYS A 168 14.37 1.05 -10.81
C CYS A 168 13.86 0.91 -9.36
N LYS A 169 12.83 0.09 -9.11
CA LYS A 169 12.35 -0.24 -7.76
C LYS A 169 13.44 -0.95 -6.94
N GLU A 170 14.12 -1.94 -7.50
CA GLU A 170 15.23 -2.61 -6.81
C GLU A 170 16.33 -1.62 -6.45
N LYS A 171 16.70 -0.73 -7.38
CA LYS A 171 17.72 0.28 -7.12
C LYS A 171 17.33 1.25 -6.01
N LEU A 172 16.07 1.66 -5.98
CA LEU A 172 15.52 2.49 -4.91
C LEU A 172 15.61 1.79 -3.55
N MET A 173 15.21 0.52 -3.51
CA MET A 173 15.28 -0.27 -2.28
C MET A 173 16.72 -0.50 -1.82
N GLU A 174 17.67 -0.66 -2.75
CA GLU A 174 19.10 -0.74 -2.43
C GLU A 174 19.60 0.55 -1.76
N LEU A 175 19.25 1.72 -2.31
CA LEU A 175 19.62 3.03 -1.75
C LEU A 175 19.02 3.25 -0.35
N VAL A 176 17.78 2.82 -0.16
CA VAL A 176 17.11 2.90 1.15
C VAL A 176 17.81 1.98 2.15
N ARG A 177 18.08 0.71 1.79
CA ARG A 177 18.69 -0.28 2.69
C ARG A 177 20.13 0.06 3.11
N LYS A 178 20.86 0.78 2.26
CA LYS A 178 22.24 1.22 2.54
C LYS A 178 22.31 2.43 3.47
N ASP A 179 21.21 3.15 3.66
CA ASP A 179 21.19 4.31 4.54
C ASP A 179 21.09 3.88 6.00
N THR A 180 21.97 4.39 6.86
CA THR A 180 22.01 4.04 8.29
C THR A 180 20.68 4.34 8.99
N ARG A 181 19.94 5.39 8.58
CA ARG A 181 18.61 5.70 9.12
C ARG A 181 17.62 4.58 8.85
N TYR A 182 17.73 3.84 7.74
CA TYR A 182 16.88 2.68 7.51
C TYR A 182 17.09 1.61 8.58
N ILE A 183 18.35 1.35 8.95
CA ILE A 183 18.71 0.40 10.00
C ILE A 183 18.13 0.85 11.35
N GLU A 184 18.29 2.12 11.70
CA GLU A 184 17.73 2.70 12.93
C GLU A 184 16.20 2.63 12.96
N LEU A 185 15.53 2.90 11.82
CA LEU A 185 14.08 2.84 11.68
C LEU A 185 13.52 1.42 11.73
N ILE A 186 14.30 0.39 11.38
CA ILE A 186 13.91 -1.01 11.56
C ILE A 186 14.28 -1.55 12.95
N THR A 187 15.31 -1.01 13.62
CA THR A 187 15.64 -1.36 15.01
C THR A 187 14.79 -0.63 16.04
N ASN A 188 14.35 0.61 15.82
CA ASN A 188 13.44 1.32 16.71
C ASN A 188 12.04 0.68 16.76
N ASP A 189 11.65 -0.04 15.71
CA ASP A 189 10.47 -0.92 15.72
C ASP A 189 10.68 -2.16 16.61
N LYS A 190 11.94 -2.55 16.87
CA LYS A 190 12.33 -3.65 17.75
C LYS A 190 12.74 -3.21 19.16
N GLY A 191 13.07 -1.93 19.36
CA GLY A 191 13.62 -1.35 20.59
C GLY A 191 12.60 -0.65 21.49
N ARG A 192 11.35 -0.48 21.08
CA ARG A 192 10.20 -0.20 21.99
C ARG A 192 9.74 -1.48 22.72
N LYS A 193 10.68 -2.36 23.06
CA LYS A 193 10.44 -3.68 23.66
C LYS A 193 10.76 -3.76 25.14
N ASP A 194 11.19 -2.66 25.76
CA ASP A 194 11.50 -2.60 27.18
C ASP A 194 10.58 -1.60 27.88
#